data_AF-A0A2V6V8Q4-F1
#
_entry.id   AF-A0A2V6V8Q4-F1
#
_cell.length_a   1.000
_cell.length_b   1.000
_cell.length_c   1.000
_cell.angle_alpha   90.00
_cell.angle_beta   90.00
_cell.angle_gamma   90.00
#
_symmetry.space_group_name_H-M   'P 1'
#
loop_
_entity.id
_entity.type
_entity.pdbx_description
1 polymer ?
#
loop_
_entity_poly.entity_id
_entity_poly.type
_entity_poly.pdbx_seq_one_letter_code
_entity_poly.pdbx_strand_id
1 'polypeptide(L)' 'MTVISGTFYAGHGTKLSEAESKAFPPGGFFIATAKTPHFAWSKEETVVQVHGVGPSGITYVDPADDPRKK' A
#
# COMPACT_ATOMS: atom_id res chain seq x y z
N MET A 1 4.61 -0.98 -7.56
CA MET A 1 3.42 -1.85 -7.39
C MET A 1 2.44 -1.50 -8.49
N THR A 2 2.02 -2.50 -9.27
CA THR A 2 1.13 -2.34 -10.41
C THR A 2 -0.24 -2.91 -10.10
N VAL A 3 -1.31 -2.22 -10.49
CA VAL A 3 -2.68 -2.72 -10.33
C VAL A 3 -3.04 -3.62 -11.52
N ILE A 4 -3.39 -4.87 -11.26
CA ILE A 4 -3.79 -5.85 -12.27
C ILE A 4 -5.31 -5.82 -12.48
N SER A 5 -6.09 -5.77 -11.39
CA SER A 5 -7.56 -5.66 -11.40
C SER A 5 -8.06 -4.94 -10.15
N GLY A 6 -9.29 -4.42 -10.21
CA GLY A 6 -9.91 -3.61 -9.15
C GLY A 6 -9.31 -2.20 -9.03
N THR A 7 -9.62 -1.53 -7.92
CA THR A 7 -9.13 -0.17 -7.63
C THR A 7 -8.31 -0.16 -6.35
N PHE A 8 -7.02 0.16 -6.51
CA PHE A 8 -6.10 0.28 -5.39
C PHE A 8 -6.04 1.72 -4.91
N TYR A 9 -6.19 1.97 -3.61
CA TYR A 9 -6.06 3.30 -3.02
C TYR A 9 -4.81 3.36 -2.16
N ALA A 10 -3.98 4.39 -2.37
CA ALA A 10 -2.77 4.57 -1.57
C ALA A 10 -2.34 6.02 -1.44
N GLY A 11 -1.59 6.28 -0.38
CA GLY A 11 -1.02 7.58 -0.07
C GLY A 11 0.24 7.44 0.78
N HIS A 12 0.89 8.57 1.03
CA HIS A 12 2.03 8.66 1.92
C HIS A 12 1.57 9.24 3.26
N GLY A 13 2.11 8.73 4.35
CA GLY A 13 1.70 9.13 5.69
C GLY A 13 1.88 8.02 6.70
N THR A 14 1.78 8.38 7.98
CA THR A 14 1.94 7.46 9.11
C THR A 14 0.64 6.82 9.57
N LYS A 15 -0.51 7.28 9.04
CA LYS A 15 -1.84 6.76 9.33
C LYS A 15 -2.63 6.62 8.03
N LEU A 16 -3.56 5.67 7.98
CA LEU A 16 -4.49 5.55 6.87
C LEU A 16 -5.38 6.79 6.80
N SER A 17 -5.49 7.37 5.60
CA SER A 17 -6.32 8.53 5.31
C SER A 17 -7.00 8.35 3.95
N GLU A 18 -8.28 8.00 3.94
CA GLU A 18 -9.04 7.87 2.68
C GLU A 18 -9.06 9.19 1.88
N ALA A 19 -9.11 10.33 2.58
CA ALA A 19 -9.13 11.66 1.96
C ALA A 19 -7.81 12.02 1.26
N GLU A 20 -6.68 11.56 1.79
CA GLU A 20 -5.34 11.79 1.21
C GLU A 20 -4.91 10.66 0.27
N SER A 21 -5.82 9.71 0.01
CA SER A 21 -5.57 8.60 -0.91
C SER A 21 -5.68 9.04 -2.36
N LYS A 22 -4.81 8.51 -3.20
CA LYS A 22 -5.00 8.49 -4.64
C LYS A 22 -5.59 7.14 -5.05
N ALA A 23 -6.53 7.18 -6.00
CA ALA A 23 -7.06 5.99 -6.64
C ALA A 23 -6.19 5.58 -7.83
N PHE A 24 -5.83 4.31 -7.89
CA PHE A 24 -5.07 3.69 -8.96
C PHE A 24 -5.94 2.61 -9.61
N PRO A 25 -6.49 2.87 -10.82
CA PRO A 25 -7.25 1.86 -11.58
C PRO A 25 -6.31 0.79 -12.18
N PRO A 26 -6.83 -0.26 -12.84
CA PRO A 26 -6.00 -1.25 -13.54
C PRO A 26 -5.00 -0.60 -14.49
N GLY A 27 -3.76 -1.10 -14.49
CA GLY A 27 -2.62 -0.49 -15.18
C GLY A 27 -1.96 0.67 -14.43
N GLY A 28 -2.58 1.17 -13.36
CA GLY A 28 -2.02 2.18 -12.48
C GLY A 28 -0.81 1.67 -11.68
N PHE A 29 0.04 2.61 -11.24
CA PHE A 29 1.27 2.29 -10.55
C PHE A 29 1.50 3.16 -9.31
N PHE A 30 1.84 2.52 -8.19
CA PHE A 30 2.26 3.16 -6.95
C PHE A 30 3.71 2.80 -6.62
N ILE A 31 4.48 3.81 -6.19
CA ILE A 31 5.88 3.66 -5.76
C ILE A 31 5.93 3.80 -4.24
N ALA A 32 6.25 2.71 -3.56
CA ALA A 32 6.62 2.72 -2.15
C ALA A 32 8.13 2.97 -2.04
N THR A 33 8.54 4.22 -1.84
CA THR A 33 9.96 4.57 -1.67
C THR A 33 10.51 4.01 -0.36
N ALA A 34 11.80 3.65 -0.38
CA ALA A 34 12.46 3.07 0.79
C ALA A 34 12.36 3.99 2.01
N LYS A 35 12.03 3.41 3.17
CA LYS A 35 11.89 4.12 4.46
C LYS A 35 10.86 5.26 4.45
N THR A 36 9.94 5.30 3.49
CA THR A 36 8.85 6.28 3.46
C THR A 36 7.55 5.63 3.94
N PRO A 37 6.95 6.13 5.03
CA PRO A 37 5.64 5.68 5.48
C PRO A 37 4.58 5.88 4.39
N HIS A 38 3.81 4.83 4.14
CA HIS A 38 2.73 4.81 3.17
C HIS A 38 1.62 3.91 3.70
N PHE A 39 0.42 4.13 3.19
CA PHE A 39 -0.76 3.34 3.50
C PHE A 39 -1.46 2.93 2.21
N ALA A 40 -2.25 1.86 2.32
CA ALA A 40 -2.90 1.22 1.19
C ALA A 40 -4.22 0.57 1.64
N TRP A 41 -5.24 0.61 0.79
CA TRP A 41 -6.54 -0.01 1.03
C TRP A 41 -7.33 -0.22 -0.27
N SER A 42 -8.42 -0.97 -0.21
CA SER A 42 -9.36 -1.15 -1.31
C SER A 42 -10.79 -1.26 -0.80
N LYS A 43 -11.77 -0.94 -1.67
CA LYS A 43 -13.22 -1.12 -1.41
C LYS A 43 -13.78 -2.41 -2.00
N GLU A 44 -13.05 -2.98 -2.94
CA GLU A 44 -13.41 -4.17 -3.72
C GLU A 44 -12.21 -5.09 -3.80
N GLU A 45 -12.43 -6.32 -4.30
CA GLU A 45 -11.33 -7.22 -4.62
C GLU A 45 -10.38 -6.52 -5.61
N THR A 46 -9.10 -6.47 -5.24
CA THR A 46 -8.06 -5.77 -5.99
C THR A 46 -6.82 -6.62 -6.01
N VAL A 47 -6.34 -6.93 -7.22
CA VAL A 47 -5.10 -7.69 -7.41
C VAL A 47 -3.98 -6.72 -7.77
N VAL A 48 -2.91 -6.75 -7.00
CA VAL A 48 -1.71 -5.95 -7.26
C VAL A 48 -0.49 -6.85 -7.45
N GLN A 49 0.40 -6.44 -8.34
CA GLN A 49 1.73 -7.00 -8.47
C GLN A 49 2.71 -6.13 -7.69
N VAL A 50 3.35 -6.72 -6.68
CA VAL A 50 4.43 -6.09 -5.93
C VAL A 50 5.76 -6.56 -6.52
N HIS A 51 6.61 -5.61 -6.90
CA HIS A 51 7.99 -5.85 -7.31
C HIS A 51 8.86 -4.68 -6.84
N GLY A 52 10.15 -4.94 -6.63
CA GLY A 52 11.11 -3.95 -6.19
C GLY A 52 12.50 -4.55 -6.00
N VAL A 53 13.47 -3.70 -5.66
CA VAL A 53 14.86 -4.10 -5.38
C VAL A 53 15.17 -3.85 -3.91
N GLY A 54 15.83 -4.81 -3.27
CA GLY A 54 16.27 -4.73 -1.89
C GLY A 54 15.49 -5.66 -0.95
N PRO A 55 15.76 -5.59 0.37
CA PRO A 55 15.06 -6.41 1.34
C PRO A 55 13.55 -6.17 1.31
N SER A 56 12.79 -7.26 1.23
CA SER A 56 11.34 -7.22 1.33
C SER A 56 10.90 -7.32 2.78
N GLY A 57 9.84 -6.59 3.15
CA GLY A 57 9.22 -6.71 4.47
C GLY A 57 8.26 -5.57 4.74
N ILE A 58 7.45 -5.71 5.78
CA ILE A 58 6.56 -4.66 6.29
C ILE A 58 7.02 -4.33 7.71
N THR A 59 7.40 -3.07 7.90
CA THR A 59 7.59 -2.47 9.22
C THR A 59 6.37 -1.60 9.50
N TYR A 60 5.53 -2.05 10.43
CA TYR A 60 4.36 -1.29 10.85
C TYR A 60 4.79 -0.06 11.64
N VAL A 61 4.22 1.10 11.31
CA VAL A 61 4.51 2.37 12.00
C VAL A 61 3.97 2.31 13.42
N ASP A 62 2.71 1.89 13.57
CA ASP A 62 2.14 1.52 14.86
C ASP A 62 2.34 0.01 15.10
N PRO A 63 3.06 -0.38 16.17
CA PRO A 63 3.27 -1.79 16.49
C PRO A 63 1.99 -2.60 16.77
N ALA A 64 0.86 -1.94 17.04
CA ALA A 64 -0.45 -2.57 17.24
C ALA A 64 -1.14 -3.01 15.93
N ASP A 65 -0.76 -2.41 14.81
CA ASP A 65 -1.29 -2.75 13.48
C ASP A 65 -0.65 -4.03 12.90
N ASP A 66 0.42 -4.53 13.53
CA ASP A 66 1.17 -5.70 13.05
C ASP A 66 0.37 -7.01 13.27
N PRO A 67 -0.16 -7.65 12.21
CA PRO A 67 -0.98 -8.84 12.33
C PRO A 67 -0.15 -10.08 12.70
N ARG A 68 1.19 -10.01 12.62
CA ARG A 68 2.09 -11.11 13.02
C ARG A 68 2.12 -11.31 14.53
N LYS A 69 1.57 -10.37 15.30
CA LYS A 69 1.47 -10.44 16.76
C LYS A 69 0.13 -11.00 17.25
N LYS A 70 -0.75 -11.40 16.32
CA LYS A 70 -2.03 -12.05 16.62
C LYS A 70 -1.94 -13.55 16.43
#